data_AF-A0A8M1MWV9-F1
#
_entry.id   AF-A0A8M1MWV9-F1
#
_cell.length_a   1.000
_cell.length_b   1.000
_cell.length_c   1.000
_cell.angle_alpha   90.00
_cell.angle_beta   90.00
_cell.angle_gamma   90.00
#
_symmetry.space_group_name_H-M   'P 1'
#
loop_
_entity.id
_entity.type
_entity.pdbx_description
1 polymer ?
#
loop_
_entity_poly.entity_id
_entity_poly.type
_entity_poly.pdbx_seq_one_letter_code
_entity_poly.pdbx_strand_id
1 'polypeptide(L)'
;MARMGLAGAAGRWWGLALGLTAFFLPGPHAQVVQVNDSMYGFIGTDVVLHCSFANPLPGVKITQVTWQKATNGSKQNVAIYNPAMGVSVLAPYRERVEFLRPSFTDGTIRLSRLELDDEGVYICEFATFPAGNRESQLNLTVMAKPTNWVEGTQAVLRAKKGQDDKVLVATCTSANGKPPSVVSWETRLKGEAEYQEIRNPNGTVTVISRYRLVPSREAHQQSLACIVNYHMDRFRESLTLNVQYEPEVTIEGFDGNWYLQRMDVKLTCRADANPPATEYHWTTLNGSLPKGVEAQNRTLFFRGPINYSLAGTYVCEATNPIGTRSGQVEVNITEFPYTPSPPEHGRRAGPVPTAIIGGVAGSILLVVIVVGGIVVALRRRRHTFKGDYSTKKHVYGNGYSKAGIPQHHPPMAQNLQYPDDSDDEKKPGPLGGSSYEEEEEEEGGGGGERKVGGPHPKYDEDAKRPYFTVDEAEARQDGYGDRTLGYQYDPEQLDLAENMVSQNDGSFISKKEWYV
;
A
#
# COMPACT_ATOMS: atom_id res chain seq x y z
N MET A 1 -95.29 -30.54 5.55
CA MET A 1 -95.71 -30.08 6.89
C MET A 1 -94.46 -29.53 7.57
N ALA A 2 -94.42 -28.24 7.92
CA ALA A 2 -94.75 -27.69 9.24
C ALA A 2 -93.80 -28.19 10.36
N ARG A 3 -93.23 -27.35 11.23
CA ARG A 3 -93.57 -25.96 11.63
C ARG A 3 -92.31 -25.09 11.90
N MET A 4 -92.48 -23.85 12.35
CA MET A 4 -91.47 -22.79 12.34
C MET A 4 -91.14 -22.23 13.75
N GLY A 5 -89.92 -21.69 13.90
CA GLY A 5 -89.48 -20.83 15.02
C GLY A 5 -88.69 -21.53 16.15
N LEU A 6 -87.96 -20.82 17.03
CA LEU A 6 -87.39 -19.45 17.01
C LEU A 6 -86.50 -19.28 18.27
N ALA A 7 -85.62 -18.27 18.30
CA ALA A 7 -84.66 -17.96 19.39
C ALA A 7 -83.55 -19.03 19.62
N GLY A 8 -82.40 -18.71 20.23
CA GLY A 8 -81.92 -17.40 20.72
C GLY A 8 -80.39 -17.35 20.84
N ALA A 9 -79.81 -16.15 20.89
CA ALA A 9 -78.36 -15.96 20.80
C ALA A 9 -77.65 -15.85 22.17
N ALA A 10 -77.02 -16.94 22.62
CA ALA A 10 -76.01 -16.93 23.69
C ALA A 10 -75.08 -18.16 23.53
N GLY A 11 -73.82 -17.96 23.14
CA GLY A 11 -72.93 -19.08 22.79
C GLY A 11 -71.51 -18.68 22.36
N ARG A 12 -70.92 -17.68 23.01
CA ARG A 12 -69.58 -17.14 22.72
C ARG A 12 -68.77 -17.15 24.03
N TRP A 13 -67.44 -17.30 23.96
CA TRP A 13 -66.48 -17.17 25.08
C TRP A 13 -66.24 -18.37 26.05
N TRP A 14 -66.29 -19.62 25.59
CA TRP A 14 -65.74 -20.76 26.39
C TRP A 14 -64.71 -21.66 25.67
N GLY A 15 -64.42 -21.40 24.38
CA GLY A 15 -63.50 -22.24 23.57
C GLY A 15 -62.09 -21.69 23.31
N LEU A 16 -61.73 -20.52 23.85
CA LEU A 16 -60.46 -19.82 23.51
C LEU A 16 -59.58 -19.45 24.72
N ALA A 17 -59.97 -19.82 25.95
CA ALA A 17 -59.24 -19.46 27.16
C ALA A 17 -57.97 -20.30 27.41
N LEU A 18 -57.89 -21.51 26.85
CA LEU A 18 -56.79 -22.47 27.09
C LEU A 18 -55.63 -22.37 26.08
N GLY A 19 -55.77 -21.58 25.02
CA GLY A 19 -54.74 -21.43 23.96
C GLY A 19 -53.83 -20.21 24.09
N LEU A 20 -54.13 -19.27 25.01
CA LEU A 20 -53.46 -17.96 25.09
C LEU A 20 -52.74 -17.68 26.42
N THR A 21 -52.92 -18.51 27.44
CA THR A 21 -52.20 -18.39 28.73
C THR A 21 -50.76 -18.90 28.68
N ALA A 22 -50.39 -19.70 27.68
CA ALA A 22 -49.04 -20.25 27.53
C ALA A 22 -47.98 -19.24 27.04
N PHE A 23 -48.39 -18.12 26.45
CA PHE A 23 -47.47 -17.14 25.82
C PHE A 23 -46.99 -16.01 26.74
N PHE A 24 -47.40 -16.00 28.00
CA PHE A 24 -46.94 -15.04 29.03
C PHE A 24 -46.41 -15.73 30.30
N LEU A 25 -45.81 -16.92 30.15
CA LEU A 25 -44.79 -17.35 31.10
C LEU A 25 -43.57 -16.43 30.91
N PRO A 26 -43.08 -15.72 31.95
CA PRO A 26 -41.76 -15.12 31.87
C PRO A 26 -40.76 -16.25 31.62
N GLY A 27 -39.88 -16.08 30.62
CA GLY A 27 -38.83 -17.05 30.35
C GLY A 27 -38.01 -17.31 31.62
N PRO A 28 -37.60 -18.55 31.91
CA PRO A 28 -36.95 -18.88 33.17
C PRO A 28 -35.72 -17.98 33.35
N HIS A 29 -35.73 -17.16 34.41
CA HIS A 29 -34.68 -16.20 34.72
C HIS A 29 -33.39 -16.95 35.11
N ALA A 30 -32.62 -17.34 34.09
CA ALA A 30 -31.36 -18.04 34.26
C ALA A 30 -30.36 -17.17 35.04
N GLN A 31 -29.59 -17.82 35.90
CA GLN A 31 -28.48 -17.19 36.61
C GLN A 31 -27.28 -17.13 35.66
N VAL A 32 -26.82 -15.93 35.34
CA VAL A 32 -25.83 -15.66 34.29
C VAL A 32 -24.79 -14.68 34.82
N VAL A 33 -23.52 -14.89 34.48
CA VAL A 33 -22.46 -13.92 34.76
C VAL A 33 -22.34 -12.97 33.57
N GLN A 34 -22.51 -11.68 33.82
CA GLN A 34 -22.44 -10.62 32.81
C GLN A 34 -21.05 -9.98 32.82
N VAL A 35 -20.47 -9.86 31.62
CA VAL A 35 -19.09 -9.44 31.35
C VAL A 35 -19.09 -8.64 30.03
N ASN A 36 -18.08 -7.80 29.78
CA ASN A 36 -17.92 -7.10 28.50
C ASN A 36 -17.37 -8.05 27.41
N ASP A 37 -17.95 -8.09 26.20
CA ASP A 37 -17.57 -9.06 25.16
C ASP A 37 -16.10 -8.97 24.69
N SER A 38 -15.60 -7.75 24.48
CA SER A 38 -14.22 -7.47 24.09
C SER A 38 -13.74 -6.13 24.67
N MET A 39 -12.50 -6.13 25.15
CA MET A 39 -11.84 -5.00 25.77
C MET A 39 -10.55 -4.66 25.01
N TYR A 40 -10.33 -3.37 24.80
CA TYR A 40 -9.15 -2.83 24.13
C TYR A 40 -8.48 -1.81 25.04
N GLY A 41 -7.15 -1.90 25.19
CA GLY A 41 -6.38 -0.97 26.02
C GLY A 41 -4.98 -0.76 25.44
N PHE A 42 -4.39 0.41 25.71
CA PHE A 42 -3.02 0.71 25.27
C PHE A 42 -2.00 0.27 26.32
N ILE A 43 -0.79 -0.09 25.90
CA ILE A 43 0.35 -0.32 26.80
C ILE A 43 0.48 0.84 27.79
N GLY A 44 0.67 0.53 29.08
CA GLY A 44 0.80 1.48 30.17
C GLY A 44 -0.50 2.13 30.66
N THR A 45 -1.65 1.89 30.00
CA THR A 45 -2.97 2.35 30.48
C THR A 45 -3.63 1.33 31.40
N ASP A 46 -4.74 1.72 32.05
CA ASP A 46 -5.53 0.85 32.92
C ASP A 46 -6.87 0.49 32.25
N VAL A 47 -7.34 -0.74 32.43
CA VAL A 47 -8.67 -1.19 31.96
C VAL A 47 -9.52 -1.71 33.11
N VAL A 48 -10.84 -1.58 32.99
CA VAL A 48 -11.81 -2.14 33.94
C VAL A 48 -12.49 -3.35 33.31
N LEU A 49 -12.24 -4.53 33.86
CA LEU A 49 -12.86 -5.78 33.44
C LEU A 49 -14.12 -5.96 34.28
N HIS A 50 -15.27 -5.57 33.72
CA HIS A 50 -16.56 -5.72 34.40
C HIS A 50 -16.94 -7.20 34.53
N CYS A 51 -17.41 -7.57 35.71
CA CYS A 51 -18.05 -8.86 35.93
C CYS A 51 -19.10 -8.76 37.03
N SER A 52 -20.33 -9.19 36.74
CA SER A 52 -21.44 -9.18 37.71
C SER A 52 -22.32 -10.44 37.60
N PHE A 53 -22.99 -10.80 38.69
CA PHE A 53 -23.87 -11.97 38.77
C PHE A 53 -25.34 -11.56 38.64
N ALA A 54 -25.93 -11.79 37.47
CA ALA A 54 -27.33 -11.48 37.20
C ALA A 54 -28.28 -12.55 37.77
N ASN A 55 -29.45 -12.12 38.21
CA ASN A 55 -30.53 -12.95 38.76
C ASN A 55 -30.09 -13.82 39.97
N PRO A 56 -29.63 -13.23 41.09
CA PRO A 56 -29.42 -13.96 42.35
C PRO A 56 -30.75 -14.49 42.88
N LEU A 57 -30.93 -15.82 42.85
CA LEU A 57 -32.14 -16.49 43.35
C LEU A 57 -32.11 -16.56 44.89
N PRO A 58 -33.26 -16.32 45.57
CA PRO A 58 -33.35 -16.42 47.02
C PRO A 58 -33.12 -17.86 47.48
N GLY A 59 -31.90 -18.14 47.96
CA GLY A 59 -31.44 -19.48 48.37
C GLY A 59 -30.08 -19.87 47.79
N VAL A 60 -29.64 -19.24 46.69
CA VAL A 60 -28.31 -19.44 46.11
C VAL A 60 -27.32 -18.52 46.82
N LYS A 61 -26.25 -19.09 47.38
CA LYS A 61 -25.16 -18.36 48.02
C LYS A 61 -23.91 -18.40 47.16
N ILE A 62 -23.34 -17.22 46.86
CA ILE A 62 -22.03 -17.09 46.24
C ILE A 62 -20.98 -17.42 47.31
N THR A 63 -20.09 -18.37 47.02
CA THR A 63 -19.03 -18.80 47.94
C THR A 63 -17.68 -18.15 47.60
N GLN A 64 -17.40 -17.94 46.32
CA GLN A 64 -16.16 -17.33 45.82
C GLN A 64 -16.39 -16.70 44.44
N VAL A 65 -15.63 -15.66 44.13
CA VAL A 65 -15.44 -15.11 42.78
C VAL A 65 -13.98 -15.32 42.38
N THR A 66 -13.74 -15.89 41.20
CA THR A 66 -12.41 -16.22 40.68
C THR A 66 -12.23 -15.59 39.30
N TRP A 67 -11.23 -14.71 39.15
CA TRP A 67 -10.72 -14.34 37.83
C TRP A 67 -9.60 -15.28 37.42
N GLN A 68 -9.67 -15.76 36.18
CA GLN A 68 -8.67 -16.58 35.52
C GLN A 68 -8.29 -15.93 34.19
N LYS A 69 -7.08 -16.18 33.71
CA LYS A 69 -6.65 -15.91 32.35
C LYS A 69 -6.45 -17.24 31.63
N ALA A 70 -6.99 -17.38 30.43
CA ALA A 70 -6.73 -18.50 29.54
C ALA A 70 -5.73 -18.10 28.45
N THR A 71 -4.62 -18.82 28.39
CA THR A 71 -3.53 -18.64 27.40
C THR A 71 -3.18 -20.01 26.83
N ASN A 72 -3.30 -20.18 25.51
CA ASN A 72 -2.97 -21.41 24.77
C ASN A 72 -3.50 -22.71 25.44
N GLY A 73 -4.77 -22.70 25.87
CA GLY A 73 -5.43 -23.84 26.52
C GLY A 73 -5.16 -24.00 28.03
N SER A 74 -4.16 -23.31 28.59
CA SER A 74 -3.92 -23.28 30.04
C SER A 74 -4.76 -22.20 30.73
N LYS A 75 -5.33 -22.49 31.91
CA LYS A 75 -6.00 -21.50 32.78
C LYS A 75 -5.10 -21.15 33.97
N GLN A 76 -4.69 -19.87 34.10
CA GLN A 76 -3.99 -19.32 35.26
C GLN A 76 -4.95 -18.51 36.13
N ASN A 77 -4.95 -18.71 37.46
CA ASN A 77 -5.72 -17.85 38.36
C ASN A 77 -5.05 -16.46 38.49
N VAL A 78 -5.85 -15.40 38.41
CA VAL A 78 -5.41 -13.98 38.43
C VAL A 78 -5.68 -13.37 39.81
N ALA A 79 -6.95 -13.33 40.19
CA ALA A 79 -7.42 -12.72 41.44
C ALA A 79 -8.67 -13.45 41.96
N ILE A 80 -8.79 -13.55 43.28
CA ILE A 80 -9.84 -14.30 43.98
C ILE A 80 -10.45 -13.39 45.04
N TYR A 81 -11.78 -13.39 45.14
CA TYR A 81 -12.51 -12.77 46.24
C TYR A 81 -13.40 -13.82 46.92
N ASN A 82 -13.25 -13.95 48.23
CA ASN A 82 -14.04 -14.84 49.07
C ASN A 82 -14.65 -14.01 50.23
N PRO A 83 -15.98 -13.93 50.37
CA PRO A 83 -16.63 -13.10 51.39
C PRO A 83 -16.23 -13.38 52.85
N ALA A 84 -15.66 -14.55 53.16
CA ALA A 84 -15.18 -14.91 54.49
C ALA A 84 -13.66 -14.78 54.68
N MET A 85 -12.88 -14.70 53.59
CA MET A 85 -11.40 -14.67 53.64
C MET A 85 -10.78 -13.40 53.01
N GLY A 86 -11.58 -12.55 52.37
CA GLY A 86 -11.13 -11.31 51.73
C GLY A 86 -10.69 -11.51 50.28
N VAL A 87 -9.70 -10.71 49.86
CA VAL A 87 -9.15 -10.68 48.50
C VAL A 87 -7.77 -11.32 48.48
N SER A 88 -7.47 -12.09 47.43
CA SER A 88 -6.15 -12.64 47.14
C SER A 88 -5.81 -12.39 45.66
N VAL A 89 -4.66 -11.76 45.39
CA VAL A 89 -4.16 -11.50 44.03
C VAL A 89 -2.86 -12.27 43.84
N LEU A 90 -2.75 -13.00 42.72
CA LEU A 90 -1.64 -13.91 42.45
C LEU A 90 -0.57 -13.23 41.58
N ALA A 91 0.63 -13.80 41.56
CA ALA A 91 1.71 -13.31 40.69
C ALA A 91 1.42 -13.72 39.23
N PRO A 92 1.76 -12.87 38.22
CA PRO A 92 2.46 -11.57 38.33
C PRO A 92 1.60 -10.38 38.78
N TYR A 93 0.27 -10.52 38.83
CA TYR A 93 -0.70 -9.42 38.91
C TYR A 93 -0.78 -8.64 40.25
N ARG A 94 0.02 -8.98 41.27
CA ARG A 94 -0.10 -8.50 42.67
C ARG A 94 -0.19 -6.98 42.85
N GLU A 95 0.51 -6.22 42.02
CA GLU A 95 0.55 -4.73 42.08
C GLU A 95 -0.19 -4.08 40.89
N ARG A 96 -0.91 -4.89 40.12
CA ARG A 96 -1.54 -4.52 38.84
C ARG A 96 -3.05 -4.73 38.86
N VAL A 97 -3.55 -5.70 39.63
CA VAL A 97 -4.99 -6.04 39.72
C VAL A 97 -5.57 -5.72 41.10
N GLU A 98 -6.73 -5.05 41.10
CA GLU A 98 -7.55 -4.79 42.30
C GLU A 98 -9.06 -4.95 42.00
N PHE A 99 -9.85 -5.35 42.99
CA PHE A 99 -11.32 -5.38 42.89
C PHE A 99 -11.90 -4.00 43.22
N LEU A 100 -12.74 -3.44 42.34
CA LEU A 100 -13.27 -2.09 42.51
C LEU A 100 -14.40 -1.99 43.56
N ARG A 101 -15.31 -2.96 43.56
CA ARG A 101 -16.47 -3.03 44.48
C ARG A 101 -16.78 -4.49 44.83
N PRO A 102 -15.83 -5.21 45.47
CA PRO A 102 -15.97 -6.65 45.75
C PRO A 102 -17.23 -6.93 46.57
N SER A 103 -18.14 -7.74 46.03
CA SER A 103 -19.41 -8.06 46.67
C SER A 103 -19.95 -9.40 46.19
N PHE A 104 -21.06 -9.88 46.78
CA PHE A 104 -21.72 -11.12 46.37
C PHE A 104 -22.28 -11.09 44.93
N THR A 105 -22.34 -9.93 44.27
CA THR A 105 -22.91 -9.78 42.91
C THR A 105 -22.02 -9.01 41.95
N ASP A 106 -20.88 -8.49 42.38
CA ASP A 106 -19.96 -7.70 41.57
C ASP A 106 -18.51 -8.15 41.84
N GLY A 107 -17.88 -8.68 40.80
CA GLY A 107 -16.50 -9.14 40.76
C GLY A 107 -15.60 -8.23 39.92
N THR A 108 -16.05 -7.02 39.55
CA THR A 108 -15.31 -6.11 38.66
C THR A 108 -13.91 -5.79 39.19
N ILE A 109 -12.89 -6.00 38.34
CA ILE A 109 -11.50 -5.65 38.63
C ILE A 109 -11.00 -4.52 37.73
N ARG A 110 -10.02 -3.77 38.22
CA ARG A 110 -9.13 -2.93 37.41
C ARG A 110 -7.84 -3.72 37.17
N LEU A 111 -7.39 -3.80 35.91
CA LEU A 111 -6.05 -4.24 35.54
C LEU A 111 -5.27 -2.99 35.10
N SER A 112 -4.13 -2.76 35.73
CA SER A 112 -3.41 -1.49 35.69
C SER A 112 -2.04 -1.62 35.04
N ARG A 113 -1.59 -0.58 34.34
CA ARG A 113 -0.33 -0.54 33.59
C ARG A 113 -0.23 -1.71 32.61
N LEU A 114 -1.03 -1.69 31.54
CA LEU A 114 -1.12 -2.79 30.56
C LEU A 114 0.23 -3.13 29.91
N GLU A 115 0.48 -4.42 29.76
CA GLU A 115 1.66 -5.04 29.16
C GLU A 115 1.23 -5.90 27.97
N LEU A 116 2.06 -6.08 26.94
CA LEU A 116 1.68 -6.89 25.76
C LEU A 116 1.27 -8.32 26.13
N ASP A 117 1.96 -8.90 27.11
CA ASP A 117 1.70 -10.25 27.63
C ASP A 117 0.38 -10.37 28.42
N ASP A 118 -0.34 -9.27 28.70
CA ASP A 118 -1.70 -9.30 29.24
C ASP A 118 -2.72 -9.79 28.20
N GLU A 119 -2.42 -9.75 26.90
CA GLU A 119 -3.35 -10.19 25.86
C GLU A 119 -3.83 -11.64 26.04
N GLY A 120 -5.12 -11.89 25.83
CA GLY A 120 -5.72 -13.22 25.97
C GLY A 120 -7.18 -13.18 26.43
N VAL A 121 -7.72 -14.35 26.79
CA VAL A 121 -9.10 -14.49 27.26
C VAL A 121 -9.10 -14.42 28.79
N TYR A 122 -9.89 -13.52 29.37
CA TYR A 122 -10.12 -13.47 30.82
C TYR A 122 -11.48 -14.06 31.14
N ILE A 123 -11.51 -14.92 32.16
CA ILE A 123 -12.68 -15.70 32.59
C ILE A 123 -13.01 -15.27 34.01
N CYS A 124 -14.26 -14.87 34.23
CA CYS A 124 -14.78 -14.56 35.55
C CYS A 124 -15.75 -15.67 35.97
N GLU A 125 -15.42 -16.38 37.05
CA GLU A 125 -16.21 -17.48 37.60
C GLU A 125 -16.81 -17.07 38.96
N PHE A 126 -18.12 -17.22 39.11
CA PHE A 126 -18.81 -17.22 40.39
C PHE A 126 -19.08 -18.67 40.82
N ALA A 127 -18.44 -19.11 41.90
CA ALA A 127 -18.77 -20.36 42.56
C ALA A 127 -20.01 -20.16 43.44
N THR A 128 -21.04 -21.01 43.27
CA THR A 128 -22.31 -20.87 44.01
C THR A 128 -22.82 -22.20 44.56
N PHE A 129 -23.48 -22.15 45.71
CA PHE A 129 -24.12 -23.29 46.35
C PHE A 129 -25.62 -23.04 46.52
N PRO A 130 -26.51 -24.01 46.21
CA PRO A 130 -26.23 -25.34 45.63
C PRO A 130 -26.14 -25.35 44.09
N ALA A 131 -26.29 -24.21 43.41
CA ALA A 131 -26.52 -24.15 41.96
C ALA A 131 -25.27 -24.40 41.08
N GLY A 132 -24.09 -24.58 41.68
CA GLY A 132 -22.82 -24.82 40.99
C GLY A 132 -22.17 -23.54 40.46
N ASN A 133 -21.05 -23.68 39.74
CA ASN A 133 -20.30 -22.56 39.21
C ASN A 133 -21.00 -21.94 37.98
N ARG A 134 -20.80 -20.65 37.77
CA ARG A 134 -21.14 -19.95 36.52
C ARG A 134 -19.92 -19.15 36.10
N GLU A 135 -19.45 -19.33 34.86
CA GLU A 135 -18.40 -18.50 34.28
C GLU A 135 -18.92 -17.68 33.10
N SER A 136 -18.20 -16.61 32.78
CA SER A 136 -18.34 -15.83 31.55
C SER A 136 -16.97 -15.25 31.17
N GLN A 137 -16.78 -14.91 29.90
CA GLN A 137 -15.46 -14.70 29.30
C GLN A 137 -15.40 -13.38 28.51
N LEU A 138 -14.21 -12.77 28.46
CA LEU A 138 -13.91 -11.59 27.63
C LEU A 138 -12.58 -11.75 26.92
N ASN A 139 -12.43 -11.11 25.77
CA ASN A 139 -11.16 -10.97 25.08
C ASN A 139 -10.51 -9.63 25.46
N LEU A 140 -9.25 -9.65 25.94
CA LEU A 140 -8.46 -8.44 26.15
C LEU A 140 -7.40 -8.33 25.04
N THR A 141 -7.52 -7.33 24.19
CA THR A 141 -6.55 -7.00 23.14
C THR A 141 -5.72 -5.78 23.53
N VAL A 142 -4.41 -5.98 23.65
CA VAL A 142 -3.46 -4.91 24.01
C VAL A 142 -2.95 -4.21 22.74
N MET A 143 -2.94 -2.88 22.75
CA MET A 143 -2.59 -2.03 21.61
C MET A 143 -1.31 -1.23 21.88
N ALA A 144 -0.49 -1.06 20.85
CA ALA A 144 0.76 -0.31 20.89
C ALA A 144 0.70 0.80 19.83
N LYS A 145 0.86 2.07 20.24
CA LYS A 145 1.02 3.17 19.29
C LYS A 145 2.42 3.07 18.65
N PRO A 146 2.55 3.13 17.32
CA PRO A 146 3.84 3.06 16.66
C PRO A 146 4.66 4.34 16.85
N THR A 147 5.99 4.19 16.79
CA THR A 147 6.91 5.31 16.62
C THR A 147 7.14 5.54 15.12
N ASN A 148 6.84 6.74 14.63
CA ASN A 148 6.88 7.08 13.21
C ASN A 148 8.02 8.06 12.89
N TRP A 149 8.73 7.86 11.78
CA TRP A 149 9.68 8.82 11.22
C TRP A 149 9.86 8.64 9.70
N VAL A 150 10.29 9.70 9.02
CA VAL A 150 10.81 9.66 7.65
C VAL A 150 12.31 9.98 7.63
N GLU A 151 13.06 9.23 6.82
CA GLU A 151 14.49 9.44 6.61
C GLU A 151 14.78 9.62 5.11
N GLY A 152 15.57 10.64 4.77
CA GLY A 152 16.06 10.85 3.41
C GLY A 152 17.25 9.94 3.10
N THR A 153 17.44 9.61 1.83
CA THR A 153 18.65 8.91 1.40
C THR A 153 19.91 9.74 1.69
N GLN A 154 20.97 9.08 2.15
CA GLN A 154 22.30 9.69 2.28
C GLN A 154 23.03 9.80 0.92
N ALA A 155 22.55 9.10 -0.11
CA ALA A 155 23.14 9.14 -1.44
C ALA A 155 22.77 10.44 -2.16
N VAL A 156 23.77 11.11 -2.74
CA VAL A 156 23.55 12.32 -3.54
C VAL A 156 22.77 11.97 -4.81
N LEU A 157 21.49 12.35 -4.85
CA LEU A 157 20.60 12.19 -5.99
C LEU A 157 21.13 13.01 -7.17
N ARG A 158 21.33 12.37 -8.32
CA ARG A 158 21.78 13.01 -9.56
C ARG A 158 20.87 12.63 -10.71
N ALA A 159 20.32 13.61 -11.40
CA ALA A 159 19.65 13.42 -12.68
C ALA A 159 20.70 13.35 -13.79
N LYS A 160 20.61 12.32 -14.64
CA LYS A 160 21.44 12.15 -15.84
C LYS A 160 20.56 11.80 -17.02
N LYS A 161 20.84 12.40 -18.18
CA LYS A 161 20.11 12.08 -19.41
C LYS A 161 20.40 10.64 -19.84
N GLY A 162 19.34 9.83 -20.00
CA GLY A 162 19.46 8.40 -20.35
C GLY A 162 19.78 7.48 -19.16
N GLN A 163 19.59 7.95 -17.91
CA GLN A 163 19.55 7.08 -16.74
C GLN A 163 18.09 6.87 -16.32
N ASP A 164 17.57 5.66 -16.53
CA ASP A 164 16.20 5.27 -16.16
C ASP A 164 16.13 4.46 -14.85
N ASP A 165 17.24 4.39 -14.10
CA ASP A 165 17.34 3.65 -12.83
C ASP A 165 16.52 4.32 -11.71
N LYS A 166 15.65 3.54 -11.06
CA LYS A 166 14.87 3.98 -9.90
C LYS A 166 15.71 3.87 -8.63
N VAL A 167 16.13 5.00 -8.06
CA VAL A 167 16.94 5.04 -6.82
C VAL A 167 16.06 5.31 -5.60
N LEU A 168 16.50 4.83 -4.43
CA LEU A 168 15.88 5.13 -3.14
C LEU A 168 16.08 6.61 -2.79
N VAL A 169 14.98 7.34 -2.56
CA VAL A 169 15.04 8.77 -2.16
C VAL A 169 14.66 8.98 -0.69
N ALA A 170 13.76 8.15 -0.15
CA ALA A 170 13.33 8.21 1.24
C ALA A 170 12.80 6.86 1.73
N THR A 171 13.00 6.58 3.01
CA THR A 171 12.33 5.51 3.75
C THR A 171 11.37 6.16 4.75
N CYS A 172 10.20 5.57 4.97
CA CYS A 172 9.32 5.90 6.07
C CYS A 172 9.07 4.66 6.91
N THR A 173 9.20 4.79 8.22
CA THR A 173 9.08 3.68 9.16
C THR A 173 8.05 4.00 10.23
N SER A 174 7.16 3.04 10.47
CA SER A 174 6.21 2.99 11.58
C SER A 174 6.55 1.76 12.42
N ALA A 175 7.29 1.94 13.51
CA ALA A 175 7.85 0.85 14.28
C ALA A 175 6.98 0.44 15.47
N ASN A 176 6.90 -0.87 15.72
CA ASN A 176 6.28 -1.48 16.91
C ASN A 176 4.78 -1.16 17.10
N GLY A 177 4.04 -0.94 16.01
CA GLY A 177 2.60 -0.72 16.06
C GLY A 177 1.82 -2.01 16.34
N LYS A 178 0.73 -1.91 17.12
CA LYS A 178 -0.26 -2.99 17.27
C LYS A 178 -1.66 -2.37 17.41
N PRO A 179 -2.61 -2.59 16.49
CA PRO A 179 -2.47 -3.29 15.18
C PRO A 179 -1.47 -2.58 14.22
N PRO A 180 -1.14 -3.18 13.06
CA PRO A 180 -0.34 -2.51 12.03
C PRO A 180 -0.96 -1.18 11.59
N SER A 181 -0.11 -0.19 11.33
CA SER A 181 -0.52 1.12 10.81
C SER A 181 -0.50 1.14 9.28
N VAL A 182 -1.42 1.89 8.66
CA VAL A 182 -1.39 2.10 7.20
C VAL A 182 -0.39 3.21 6.86
N VAL A 183 0.72 2.85 6.22
CA VAL A 183 1.72 3.79 5.68
C VAL A 183 1.37 4.14 4.23
N SER A 184 1.53 5.40 3.84
CA SER A 184 1.29 5.89 2.47
C SER A 184 2.08 7.17 2.18
N TRP A 185 2.14 7.60 0.92
CA TRP A 185 2.90 8.78 0.49
C TRP A 185 2.00 9.85 -0.14
N GLU A 186 2.25 11.11 0.20
CA GLU A 186 1.54 12.29 -0.30
C GLU A 186 2.56 13.19 -1.02
N THR A 187 2.54 13.16 -2.36
CA THR A 187 3.50 13.90 -3.20
C THR A 187 2.95 14.16 -4.61
N ARG A 188 3.65 14.99 -5.39
CA ARG A 188 3.44 15.21 -6.84
C ARG A 188 4.41 14.39 -7.71
N LEU A 189 5.41 13.76 -7.09
CA LEU A 189 6.44 12.97 -7.77
C LEU A 189 5.87 11.68 -8.36
N LYS A 190 6.31 11.31 -9.56
CA LYS A 190 6.01 10.01 -10.17
C LYS A 190 7.07 8.99 -9.76
N GLY A 191 6.85 8.36 -8.61
CA GLY A 191 7.69 7.30 -8.07
C GLY A 191 6.88 6.07 -7.68
N GLU A 192 7.58 5.05 -7.20
CA GLU A 192 7.02 3.79 -6.73
C GLU A 192 7.33 3.59 -5.25
N ALA A 193 6.33 3.15 -4.49
CA ALA A 193 6.46 2.84 -3.08
C ALA A 193 6.47 1.31 -2.89
N GLU A 194 7.59 0.78 -2.42
CA GLU A 194 7.66 -0.57 -1.86
C GLU A 194 7.13 -0.53 -0.41
N TYR A 195 6.48 -1.61 0.04
CA TYR A 195 6.01 -1.78 1.41
C TYR A 195 6.50 -3.11 1.97
N GLN A 196 6.92 -3.12 3.23
CA GLN A 196 7.40 -4.30 3.94
C GLN A 196 6.85 -4.29 5.37
N GLU A 197 6.19 -5.36 5.78
CA GLU A 197 5.74 -5.57 7.16
C GLU A 197 6.66 -6.57 7.86
N ILE A 198 7.12 -6.23 9.07
CA ILE A 198 7.98 -7.06 9.91
C ILE A 198 7.22 -7.33 11.20
N ARG A 199 6.83 -8.59 11.43
CA ARG A 199 6.17 -9.02 12.67
C ARG A 199 7.22 -9.31 13.73
N ASN A 200 7.20 -8.53 14.79
CA ASN A 200 8.16 -8.62 15.89
C ASN A 200 7.79 -9.77 16.87
N PRO A 201 8.75 -10.35 17.62
CA PRO A 201 8.48 -11.44 18.55
C PRO A 201 7.45 -11.11 19.65
N ASN A 202 7.34 -9.84 20.02
CA ASN A 202 6.36 -9.33 21.00
C ASN A 202 4.95 -9.10 20.42
N GLY A 203 4.66 -9.61 19.21
CA GLY A 203 3.36 -9.49 18.55
C GLY A 203 3.06 -8.12 17.94
N THR A 204 3.93 -7.11 18.10
CA THR A 204 3.84 -5.84 17.36
C THR A 204 4.31 -6.01 15.91
N VAL A 205 3.99 -5.04 15.05
CA VAL A 205 4.41 -5.00 13.64
C VAL A 205 5.10 -3.67 13.34
N THR A 206 6.25 -3.75 12.68
CA THR A 206 6.96 -2.61 12.11
C THR A 206 6.69 -2.56 10.62
N VAL A 207 6.09 -1.47 10.14
CA VAL A 207 5.77 -1.24 8.73
C VAL A 207 6.77 -0.25 8.15
N ILE A 208 7.47 -0.66 7.08
CA ILE A 208 8.48 0.13 6.39
C ILE A 208 8.01 0.36 4.95
N SER A 209 8.08 1.60 4.47
CA SER A 209 7.89 1.91 3.05
C SER A 209 9.11 2.60 2.46
N ARG A 210 9.53 2.19 1.27
CA ARG A 210 10.70 2.72 0.56
C ARG A 210 10.26 3.36 -0.75
N TYR A 211 10.39 4.69 -0.85
CA TYR A 211 10.02 5.44 -2.03
C TYR A 211 11.20 5.52 -3.02
N ARG A 212 10.97 5.07 -4.26
CA ARG A 212 11.97 5.09 -5.34
C ARG A 212 11.46 5.90 -6.54
N LEU A 213 12.34 6.67 -7.17
CA LEU A 213 12.07 7.27 -8.48
C LEU A 213 13.36 7.44 -9.28
N VAL A 214 13.21 7.68 -10.59
CA VAL A 214 14.31 8.13 -11.46
C VAL A 214 14.55 9.62 -11.18
N PRO A 215 15.75 10.05 -10.73
CA PRO A 215 15.97 11.45 -10.40
C PRO A 215 15.89 12.35 -11.64
N SER A 216 15.07 13.40 -11.58
CA SER A 216 14.92 14.39 -12.65
C SER A 216 15.03 15.82 -12.14
N ARG A 217 15.18 16.80 -13.04
CA ARG A 217 15.22 18.23 -12.67
C ARG A 217 13.89 18.68 -12.05
N GLU A 218 12.76 18.19 -12.55
CA GLU A 218 11.42 18.50 -12.05
C GLU A 218 11.14 17.89 -10.68
N ALA A 219 11.97 16.94 -10.23
CA ALA A 219 11.97 16.38 -8.89
C ALA A 219 12.79 17.21 -7.87
N HIS A 220 13.65 18.13 -8.33
CA HIS A 220 14.39 19.03 -7.44
C HIS A 220 13.42 19.95 -6.67
N GLN A 221 13.70 20.17 -5.38
CA GLN A 221 12.93 20.99 -4.46
C GLN A 221 11.46 20.59 -4.26
N GLN A 222 11.05 19.42 -4.75
CA GLN A 222 9.71 18.88 -4.53
C GLN A 222 9.55 18.28 -3.14
N SER A 223 8.36 18.42 -2.56
CA SER A 223 7.98 17.82 -1.28
C SER A 223 7.56 16.35 -1.44
N LEU A 224 8.13 15.48 -0.63
CA LEU A 224 7.72 14.09 -0.45
C LEU A 224 7.30 13.89 1.01
N ALA A 225 6.00 13.75 1.27
CA ALA A 225 5.48 13.54 2.62
C ALA A 225 5.09 12.07 2.84
N CYS A 226 5.55 11.48 3.94
CA CYS A 226 5.01 10.23 4.44
C CYS A 226 3.79 10.51 5.32
N ILE A 227 2.76 9.69 5.15
CA ILE A 227 1.54 9.69 5.95
C ILE A 227 1.42 8.32 6.64
N VAL A 228 1.31 8.32 7.97
CA VAL A 228 1.05 7.10 8.74
C VAL A 228 -0.29 7.25 9.47
N ASN A 229 -1.25 6.40 9.14
CA ASN A 229 -2.55 6.34 9.78
C ASN A 229 -2.58 5.18 10.79
N TYR A 230 -2.93 5.48 12.04
CA TYR A 230 -3.08 4.50 13.11
C TYR A 230 -4.36 4.80 13.90
N HIS A 231 -5.36 3.91 13.82
CA HIS A 231 -6.74 4.18 14.24
C HIS A 231 -7.25 5.51 13.64
N MET A 232 -7.44 6.55 14.45
CA MET A 232 -7.87 7.89 14.03
C MET A 232 -6.71 8.91 13.99
N ASP A 233 -5.52 8.52 14.45
CA ASP A 233 -4.34 9.39 14.45
C ASP A 233 -3.71 9.40 13.04
N ARG A 234 -3.44 10.60 12.50
CA ARG A 234 -2.73 10.81 11.23
C ARG A 234 -1.41 11.52 11.49
N PHE A 235 -0.32 10.78 11.43
CA PHE A 235 1.04 11.34 11.39
C PHE A 235 1.38 11.78 9.96
N ARG A 236 2.14 12.88 9.84
CA ARG A 236 2.57 13.46 8.55
C ARG A 236 3.92 14.15 8.73
N GLU A 237 4.93 13.68 8.01
CA GLU A 237 6.28 14.25 8.01
C GLU A 237 6.77 14.40 6.56
N SER A 238 7.49 15.47 6.24
CA SER A 238 7.79 15.87 4.86
C SER A 238 9.26 16.19 4.61
N LEU A 239 9.85 15.45 3.66
CA LEU A 239 11.18 15.69 3.11
C LEU A 239 11.09 16.61 1.87
N THR A 240 12.15 17.34 1.56
CA THR A 240 12.33 18.07 0.28
C THR A 240 13.50 17.45 -0.47
N LEU A 241 13.31 17.08 -1.74
CA LEU A 241 14.35 16.37 -2.51
C LEU A 241 15.41 17.33 -3.09
N ASN A 242 16.66 17.13 -2.71
CA ASN A 242 17.81 17.82 -3.30
C ASN A 242 18.44 16.99 -4.43
N VAL A 243 17.84 17.04 -5.62
CA VAL A 243 18.38 16.39 -6.83
C VAL A 243 19.38 17.32 -7.52
N GLN A 244 20.59 16.86 -7.79
CA GLN A 244 21.60 17.56 -8.60
C GLN A 244 21.41 17.28 -10.09
N TYR A 245 21.67 18.25 -10.97
CA TYR A 245 21.48 18.14 -12.42
C TYR A 245 22.49 19.00 -13.19
N GLU A 246 22.77 18.62 -14.44
CA GLU A 246 23.57 19.41 -15.40
C GLU A 246 22.84 20.71 -15.81
N PRO A 247 23.54 21.76 -16.29
CA PRO A 247 22.92 23.05 -16.52
C PRO A 247 21.90 23.06 -17.67
N GLU A 248 20.73 23.68 -17.44
CA GLU A 248 19.84 24.09 -18.53
C GLU A 248 20.07 25.57 -18.86
N VAL A 249 20.61 25.82 -20.05
CA VAL A 249 21.10 27.15 -20.45
C VAL A 249 20.10 27.85 -21.38
N THR A 250 19.68 29.04 -20.97
CA THR A 250 18.86 29.97 -21.74
C THR A 250 19.59 31.32 -21.86
N ILE A 251 19.33 32.08 -22.92
CA ILE A 251 19.95 33.39 -23.14
C ILE A 251 18.86 34.46 -23.25
N GLU A 252 18.92 35.45 -22.37
CA GLU A 252 18.04 36.62 -22.34
C GLU A 252 18.74 37.86 -22.92
N GLY A 253 17.97 38.90 -23.25
CA GLY A 253 18.48 40.24 -23.61
C GLY A 253 18.37 40.60 -25.10
N PHE A 254 18.15 39.61 -25.97
CA PHE A 254 17.66 39.87 -27.31
C PHE A 254 16.14 40.15 -27.25
N ASP A 255 15.70 41.27 -27.82
CA ASP A 255 14.31 41.76 -27.76
C ASP A 255 13.63 41.81 -29.14
N GLY A 256 14.25 41.22 -30.17
CA GLY A 256 13.78 41.27 -31.56
C GLY A 256 13.92 42.64 -32.22
N ASN A 257 14.50 43.64 -31.55
CA ASN A 257 14.56 45.04 -31.98
C ASN A 257 15.98 45.62 -31.89
N TRP A 258 16.99 44.82 -32.24
CA TRP A 258 18.38 45.29 -32.31
C TRP A 258 18.58 46.03 -33.64
N TYR A 259 18.34 47.33 -33.63
CA TYR A 259 18.46 48.20 -34.82
C TYR A 259 19.86 48.80 -34.98
N LEU A 260 20.21 49.22 -36.20
CA LEU A 260 21.48 49.89 -36.49
C LEU A 260 21.75 51.09 -35.58
N GLN A 261 23.00 51.27 -35.16
CA GLN A 261 23.44 52.34 -34.24
C GLN A 261 22.83 52.29 -32.82
N ARG A 262 22.04 51.27 -32.46
CA ARG A 262 21.67 51.01 -31.06
C ARG A 262 22.94 50.76 -30.23
N MET A 263 22.98 51.30 -29.02
CA MET A 263 24.11 51.23 -28.09
C MET A 263 23.78 50.37 -26.85
N ASP A 264 24.83 49.91 -26.15
CA ASP A 264 24.80 49.32 -24.81
C ASP A 264 23.80 48.15 -24.60
N VAL A 265 23.58 47.35 -25.64
CA VAL A 265 22.82 46.09 -25.53
C VAL A 265 23.70 44.97 -24.96
N LYS A 266 23.06 43.94 -24.39
CA LYS A 266 23.73 42.80 -23.78
C LYS A 266 22.90 41.54 -23.87
N LEU A 267 23.57 40.40 -23.97
CA LEU A 267 22.97 39.08 -23.73
C LEU A 267 23.34 38.61 -22.33
N THR A 268 22.42 37.96 -21.63
CA THR A 268 22.63 37.40 -20.29
C THR A 268 22.30 35.91 -20.31
N CYS A 269 23.30 35.10 -20.01
CA CYS A 269 23.17 33.65 -19.92
C CYS A 269 22.60 33.26 -18.55
N ARG A 270 21.48 32.54 -18.55
CA ARG A 270 20.88 31.92 -17.37
C ARG A 270 21.04 30.41 -17.47
N ALA A 271 21.94 29.88 -16.64
CA ALA A 271 22.10 28.46 -16.40
C ALA A 271 21.33 28.08 -15.13
N ASP A 272 20.23 27.33 -15.28
CA ASP A 272 19.57 26.65 -14.17
C ASP A 272 20.32 25.34 -13.90
N ALA A 273 20.94 25.21 -12.73
CA ALA A 273 21.84 24.11 -12.40
C ALA A 273 21.90 23.88 -10.88
N ASN A 274 21.98 22.61 -10.46
CA ASN A 274 22.26 22.24 -9.08
C ASN A 274 23.41 21.21 -9.01
N PRO A 275 24.57 21.52 -8.41
CA PRO A 275 24.97 22.82 -7.86
C PRO A 275 24.99 23.93 -8.93
N PRO A 276 24.98 25.22 -8.54
CA PRO A 276 25.05 26.34 -9.48
C PRO A 276 26.27 26.26 -10.41
N ALA A 277 26.11 26.72 -11.65
CA ALA A 277 27.19 26.74 -12.63
C ALA A 277 28.31 27.72 -12.23
N THR A 278 29.56 27.23 -12.26
CA THR A 278 30.77 27.91 -11.79
C THR A 278 31.50 28.64 -12.92
N GLU A 279 31.40 28.14 -14.15
CA GLU A 279 32.11 28.67 -15.32
C GLU A 279 31.12 28.97 -16.45
N TYR A 280 31.43 30.03 -17.21
CA TYR A 280 30.64 30.50 -18.35
C TYR A 280 31.58 30.88 -19.49
N HIS A 281 31.35 30.33 -20.67
CA HIS A 281 32.13 30.55 -21.88
C HIS A 281 31.19 31.02 -23.01
N TRP A 282 31.64 31.96 -23.83
CA TRP A 282 30.83 32.58 -24.89
C TRP A 282 31.52 32.44 -26.25
N THR A 283 30.79 31.90 -27.21
CA THR A 283 31.24 31.69 -28.59
C THR A 283 30.17 32.17 -29.58
N THR A 284 30.52 32.23 -30.86
CA THR A 284 29.53 32.25 -31.94
C THR A 284 29.50 30.89 -32.62
N LEU A 285 28.43 30.58 -33.35
CA LEU A 285 28.39 29.39 -34.21
C LEU A 285 29.49 29.41 -35.30
N ASN A 286 30.02 30.61 -35.61
CA ASN A 286 31.13 30.85 -36.53
C ASN A 286 32.51 30.82 -35.83
N GLY A 287 32.57 30.44 -34.55
CA GLY A 287 33.79 30.35 -33.75
C GLY A 287 33.92 31.48 -32.72
N SER A 288 34.86 32.41 -32.95
CA SER A 288 35.20 33.47 -32.00
C SER A 288 34.15 34.58 -31.93
N LEU A 289 34.26 35.42 -30.89
CA LEU A 289 33.42 36.62 -30.73
C LEU A 289 33.87 37.74 -31.69
N PRO A 290 32.94 38.48 -32.32
CA PRO A 290 33.27 39.58 -33.21
C PRO A 290 33.80 40.81 -32.47
N LYS A 291 34.56 41.66 -33.17
CA LYS A 291 35.16 42.88 -32.59
C LYS A 291 34.10 43.84 -32.09
N GLY A 292 34.27 44.36 -30.87
CA GLY A 292 33.30 45.25 -30.20
C GLY A 292 32.33 44.54 -29.25
N VAL A 293 32.46 43.21 -29.11
CA VAL A 293 31.71 42.39 -28.15
C VAL A 293 32.65 41.89 -27.05
N GLU A 294 32.28 42.07 -25.78
CA GLU A 294 33.07 41.67 -24.61
C GLU A 294 32.29 40.70 -23.72
N ALA A 295 32.86 39.53 -23.44
CA ALA A 295 32.33 38.58 -22.48
C ALA A 295 32.81 38.89 -21.07
N GLN A 296 31.89 38.96 -20.11
CA GLN A 296 32.17 39.14 -18.68
C GLN A 296 31.28 38.19 -17.87
N ASN A 297 31.87 37.05 -17.48
CA ASN A 297 31.18 35.93 -16.85
C ASN A 297 29.94 35.54 -17.68
N ARG A 298 28.77 35.37 -17.04
CA ARG A 298 27.48 35.05 -17.69
C ARG A 298 26.87 36.16 -18.58
N THR A 299 27.58 37.25 -18.88
CA THR A 299 27.03 38.39 -19.65
C THR A 299 27.91 38.75 -20.83
N LEU A 300 27.31 38.97 -21.99
CA LEU A 300 27.98 39.38 -23.23
C LEU A 300 27.55 40.81 -23.57
N PHE A 301 28.49 41.76 -23.58
CA PHE A 301 28.25 43.18 -23.74
C PHE A 301 28.59 43.68 -25.15
N PHE A 302 27.70 44.49 -25.73
CA PHE A 302 27.86 45.12 -27.04
C PHE A 302 27.94 46.64 -26.82
N ARG A 303 29.15 47.15 -26.52
CA ARG A 303 29.38 48.58 -26.21
C ARG A 303 29.51 49.46 -27.45
N GLY A 304 29.74 48.87 -28.63
CA GLY A 304 29.79 49.59 -29.90
C GLY A 304 28.40 49.74 -30.55
N PRO A 305 28.26 50.63 -31.55
CA PRO A 305 27.03 50.75 -32.32
C PRO A 305 26.71 49.44 -33.05
N ILE A 306 25.49 48.95 -32.87
CA ILE A 306 24.98 47.75 -33.54
C ILE A 306 25.04 47.94 -35.06
N ASN A 307 25.56 46.91 -35.75
CA ASN A 307 25.81 46.88 -37.19
C ASN A 307 25.71 45.45 -37.71
N TYR A 308 25.43 45.26 -39.01
CA TYR A 308 25.14 43.95 -39.60
C TYR A 308 26.20 42.85 -39.38
N SER A 309 27.48 43.19 -39.12
CA SER A 309 28.51 42.17 -38.83
C SER A 309 28.39 41.51 -37.45
N LEU A 310 27.50 42.02 -36.60
CA LEU A 310 27.17 41.46 -35.28
C LEU A 310 25.96 40.50 -35.32
N ALA A 311 25.33 40.31 -36.48
CA ALA A 311 24.22 39.38 -36.64
C ALA A 311 24.72 37.92 -36.68
N GLY A 312 23.93 37.00 -36.12
CA GLY A 312 24.25 35.57 -36.09
C GLY A 312 23.92 34.89 -34.77
N THR A 313 24.29 33.61 -34.66
CA THR A 313 23.97 32.78 -33.49
C THR A 313 25.07 32.86 -32.44
N TYR A 314 24.73 33.39 -31.28
CA TYR A 314 25.57 33.45 -30.09
C TYR A 314 25.27 32.26 -29.19
N VAL A 315 26.32 31.64 -28.65
CA VAL A 315 26.25 30.45 -27.81
C VAL A 315 26.87 30.78 -26.45
N CYS A 316 26.14 30.44 -25.39
CA CYS A 316 26.68 30.39 -24.03
C CYS A 316 26.84 28.92 -23.64
N GLU A 317 28.01 28.58 -23.12
CA GLU A 317 28.36 27.29 -22.55
C GLU A 317 28.56 27.48 -21.04
N ALA A 318 27.89 26.68 -20.22
CA ALA A 318 27.95 26.76 -18.76
C ALA A 318 28.29 25.40 -18.15
N THR A 319 29.17 25.39 -17.15
CA THR A 319 29.67 24.19 -16.48
C THR A 319 29.29 24.19 -15.00
N ASN A 320 28.82 23.05 -14.49
CA ASN A 320 28.71 22.77 -13.06
C ASN A 320 29.37 21.42 -12.72
N PRO A 321 29.42 21.01 -11.43
CA PRO A 321 30.00 19.72 -11.02
C PRO A 321 29.31 18.44 -11.55
N ILE A 322 28.24 18.56 -12.33
CA ILE A 322 27.50 17.44 -12.93
C ILE A 322 27.77 17.33 -14.43
N GLY A 323 27.97 18.46 -15.12
CA GLY A 323 28.32 18.50 -16.54
C GLY A 323 28.38 19.91 -17.13
N THR A 324 28.68 19.95 -18.42
CA THR A 324 28.73 21.17 -19.25
C THR A 324 27.63 21.12 -20.30
N ARG A 325 26.88 22.20 -20.44
CA ARG A 325 25.77 22.32 -21.38
C ARG A 325 25.75 23.71 -22.01
N SER A 326 25.28 23.80 -23.24
CA SER A 326 25.17 25.05 -23.98
C SER A 326 23.72 25.41 -24.33
N GLY A 327 23.51 26.70 -24.51
CA GLY A 327 22.28 27.30 -25.04
C GLY A 327 22.63 28.37 -26.08
N GLN A 328 21.72 28.64 -27.01
CA GLN A 328 21.97 29.48 -28.17
C GLN A 328 20.85 30.49 -28.41
N VAL A 329 21.19 31.65 -28.98
CA VAL A 329 20.23 32.65 -29.45
C VAL A 329 20.66 33.19 -30.82
N GLU A 330 19.72 33.27 -31.76
CA GLU A 330 19.92 33.90 -33.05
C GLU A 330 19.62 35.40 -32.93
N VAL A 331 20.63 36.23 -33.13
CA VAL A 331 20.52 37.70 -33.11
C VAL A 331 20.41 38.17 -34.56
N ASN A 332 19.20 38.56 -34.97
CA ASN A 332 19.00 39.33 -36.19
C ASN A 332 19.16 40.84 -35.91
N ILE A 333 19.46 41.61 -36.95
CA ILE A 333 19.69 43.06 -36.86
C ILE A 333 18.78 43.77 -37.87
N THR A 334 18.11 44.81 -37.42
CA THR A 334 17.11 45.57 -38.17
C THR A 334 17.68 46.92 -38.61
N GLU A 335 17.20 47.44 -39.75
CA GLU A 335 17.66 48.75 -40.26
C GLU A 335 17.10 49.92 -39.44
N PHE A 336 15.84 49.79 -39.00
CA PHE A 336 15.11 50.80 -38.24
C PHE A 336 14.54 50.19 -36.95
N PRO A 337 14.39 50.98 -35.87
CA PRO A 337 13.73 50.51 -34.65
C PRO A 337 12.31 50.05 -34.97
N TYR A 338 12.00 48.80 -34.64
CA TYR A 338 10.66 48.26 -34.70
C TYR A 338 9.79 49.02 -33.69
N THR A 339 9.02 49.98 -34.18
CA THR A 339 7.95 50.58 -33.37
C THR A 339 6.82 49.54 -33.34
N PRO A 340 6.48 48.96 -32.17
CA PRO A 340 5.21 48.26 -32.07
C PRO A 340 4.14 49.32 -32.36
N SER A 341 3.41 49.16 -33.47
CA SER A 341 2.22 49.95 -33.70
C SER A 341 1.32 49.79 -32.46
N PRO A 342 0.70 50.87 -31.95
CA PRO A 342 -0.29 50.74 -30.89
C PRO A 342 -1.29 49.67 -31.33
N PRO A 343 -1.59 48.64 -30.52
CA PRO A 343 -2.48 47.56 -30.94
C PRO A 343 -3.79 48.21 -31.38
N GLU A 344 -4.10 48.11 -32.68
CA GLU A 344 -5.14 48.94 -33.30
C GLU A 344 -6.41 48.80 -32.47
N HIS A 345 -6.77 49.89 -31.77
CA HIS A 345 -7.98 49.94 -30.97
C HIS A 345 -9.13 49.90 -31.95
N GLY A 346 -9.56 48.66 -32.26
CA GLY A 346 -10.21 48.28 -33.50
C GLY A 346 -11.22 49.32 -33.90
N ARG A 347 -10.91 50.04 -35.00
CA ARG A 347 -11.57 51.28 -35.43
C ARG A 347 -13.07 51.15 -35.17
N ARG A 348 -13.56 51.85 -34.13
CA ARG A 348 -14.98 51.84 -33.77
C ARG A 348 -15.75 52.49 -34.91
N ALA A 349 -16.18 51.67 -35.87
CA ALA A 349 -17.17 52.05 -36.86
C ALA A 349 -18.37 52.63 -36.10
N GLY A 350 -18.76 53.86 -36.44
CA GLY A 350 -19.97 54.45 -35.89
C GLY A 350 -21.16 53.53 -36.18
N PRO A 351 -22.16 53.45 -35.27
CA PRO A 351 -23.24 52.47 -35.39
C PRO A 351 -24.06 52.71 -36.65
N VAL A 352 -23.84 51.88 -37.67
CA VAL A 352 -24.70 51.81 -38.86
C VAL A 352 -25.96 51.02 -38.47
N PRO A 353 -27.17 51.60 -38.58
CA PRO A 353 -28.37 50.99 -38.00
C PRO A 353 -28.96 49.90 -38.92
N THR A 354 -28.33 48.72 -38.97
CA THR A 354 -28.90 47.52 -39.60
C THR A 354 -29.45 46.57 -38.54
N ALA A 355 -30.76 46.62 -38.33
CA ALA A 355 -31.48 45.62 -37.54
C ALA A 355 -31.53 44.27 -38.29
N ILE A 356 -31.93 43.22 -37.56
CA ILE A 356 -32.24 41.86 -38.07
C ILE A 356 -31.00 41.08 -38.57
N ILE A 357 -30.34 40.37 -37.64
CA ILE A 357 -30.17 38.89 -37.63
C ILE A 357 -29.59 38.55 -36.24
N GLY A 358 -30.43 38.02 -35.35
CA GLY A 358 -30.03 37.74 -33.96
C GLY A 358 -31.01 36.88 -33.16
N GLY A 359 -32.26 36.74 -33.60
CA GLY A 359 -33.26 35.92 -32.90
C GLY A 359 -33.00 34.41 -32.94
N VAL A 360 -32.34 33.90 -34.00
CA VAL A 360 -32.28 32.45 -34.30
C VAL A 360 -31.41 31.67 -33.31
N ALA A 361 -30.21 32.16 -32.99
CA ALA A 361 -29.31 31.48 -32.07
C ALA A 361 -29.87 31.47 -30.63
N GLY A 362 -30.43 32.59 -30.17
CA GLY A 362 -31.04 32.70 -28.85
C GLY A 362 -32.28 31.83 -28.68
N SER A 363 -33.14 31.73 -29.71
CA SER A 363 -34.32 30.85 -29.67
C SER A 363 -33.93 29.36 -29.66
N ILE A 364 -32.91 28.96 -30.44
CA ILE A 364 -32.42 27.57 -30.43
C ILE A 364 -31.87 27.20 -29.05
N LEU A 365 -31.09 28.09 -28.43
CA LEU A 365 -30.52 27.84 -27.11
C LEU A 365 -31.61 27.71 -26.02
N LEU A 366 -32.64 28.57 -26.05
CA LEU A 366 -33.79 28.47 -25.16
C LEU A 366 -34.59 27.17 -25.36
N VAL A 367 -34.82 26.74 -26.60
CA VAL A 367 -35.51 25.48 -26.90
C VAL A 367 -34.71 24.28 -26.37
N VAL A 368 -33.38 24.25 -26.55
CA VAL A 368 -32.51 23.19 -26.01
C VAL A 368 -32.59 23.13 -24.48
N ILE A 369 -32.56 24.28 -23.79
CA ILE A 369 -32.68 24.34 -22.32
C ILE A 369 -34.05 23.83 -21.85
N VAL A 370 -35.15 24.25 -22.51
CA VAL A 370 -36.51 23.81 -22.17
C VAL A 370 -36.69 22.30 -22.41
N VAL A 371 -36.25 21.78 -23.56
CA VAL A 371 -36.32 20.34 -23.87
C VAL A 371 -35.46 19.52 -22.89
N GLY A 372 -34.25 19.98 -22.56
CA GLY A 372 -33.40 19.36 -21.55
C GLY A 372 -34.07 19.30 -20.17
N GLY A 373 -34.67 20.41 -19.73
CA GLY A 373 -35.45 20.48 -18.49
C GLY A 373 -36.64 19.51 -18.47
N ILE A 374 -37.38 19.42 -19.59
CA ILE A 374 -38.50 18.47 -19.74
C ILE A 374 -38.01 17.03 -19.70
N VAL A 375 -36.91 16.67 -20.37
CA VAL A 375 -36.34 15.32 -20.34
C VAL A 375 -35.87 14.93 -18.93
N VAL A 376 -35.24 15.85 -18.19
CA VAL A 376 -34.85 15.62 -16.78
C VAL A 376 -36.07 15.47 -15.88
N ALA A 377 -37.10 16.30 -16.06
CA ALA A 377 -38.35 16.20 -15.30
C ALA A 377 -39.10 14.88 -15.59
N LEU A 378 -39.15 14.44 -16.85
CA LEU A 378 -39.76 13.17 -17.24
C LEU A 378 -38.95 11.96 -16.74
N ARG A 379 -37.61 12.03 -16.75
CA ARG A 379 -36.76 11.00 -16.10
C ARG A 379 -37.05 10.95 -14.59
N ARG A 380 -37.06 12.08 -13.88
CA ARG A 380 -37.42 12.13 -12.45
C ARG A 380 -38.83 11.58 -12.17
N ARG A 381 -39.83 11.90 -13.00
CA ARG A 381 -41.19 11.33 -12.89
C ARG A 381 -41.22 9.81 -13.11
N ARG A 382 -40.41 9.26 -14.02
CA ARG A 382 -40.28 7.80 -14.20
C ARG A 382 -39.61 7.11 -13.00
N HIS A 383 -38.65 7.76 -12.34
CA HIS A 383 -38.03 7.22 -11.11
C HIS A 383 -38.89 7.38 -9.85
N THR A 384 -39.92 8.25 -9.86
CA THR A 384 -40.84 8.47 -8.72
C THR A 384 -42.20 7.77 -8.87
N PHE A 385 -42.38 6.93 -9.89
CA PHE A 385 -43.62 6.17 -10.13
C PHE A 385 -43.39 4.65 -10.21
N LYS A 386 -42.63 4.12 -9.24
CA LYS A 386 -42.73 2.73 -8.79
C LYS A 386 -43.07 2.74 -7.30
N GLY A 387 -44.36 2.91 -6.99
CA GLY A 387 -44.90 2.63 -5.66
C GLY A 387 -45.35 1.17 -5.60
N ASP A 388 -45.05 0.48 -4.49
CA ASP A 388 -45.43 -0.91 -4.30
C ASP A 388 -46.94 -1.10 -4.15
N TYR A 389 -47.50 -2.02 -4.93
CA TYR A 389 -48.87 -2.52 -4.76
C TYR A 389 -48.84 -4.02 -4.45
N SER A 390 -48.59 -4.36 -3.18
CA SER A 390 -48.62 -5.74 -2.70
C SER A 390 -50.06 -6.19 -2.41
N THR A 391 -50.71 -6.87 -3.35
CA THR A 391 -52.06 -7.42 -3.19
C THR A 391 -52.04 -8.92 -2.87
N LYS A 392 -52.22 -9.24 -1.58
CA LYS A 392 -52.26 -10.58 -0.97
C LYS A 392 -53.49 -11.43 -1.38
N LYS A 393 -53.28 -12.61 -2.01
CA LYS A 393 -54.14 -13.84 -2.06
C LYS A 393 -53.59 -14.84 -3.11
N HIS A 394 -53.79 -16.19 -3.07
CA HIS A 394 -53.93 -17.16 -1.97
C HIS A 394 -53.99 -18.63 -2.53
N VAL A 395 -53.09 -19.51 -2.06
CA VAL A 395 -53.18 -21.00 -1.90
C VAL A 395 -53.43 -21.94 -3.11
N TYR A 396 -52.83 -23.15 -2.99
CA TYR A 396 -52.98 -24.42 -3.76
C TYR A 396 -52.38 -24.50 -5.19
N GLY A 397 -51.75 -25.61 -5.60
CA GLY A 397 -51.33 -26.79 -4.81
C GLY A 397 -50.97 -28.04 -5.65
N ASN A 398 -50.10 -28.90 -5.10
CA ASN A 398 -49.76 -30.30 -5.47
C ASN A 398 -49.26 -30.63 -6.91
N GLY A 399 -48.34 -31.62 -7.02
CA GLY A 399 -48.37 -32.54 -8.18
C GLY A 399 -47.07 -33.19 -8.68
N TYR A 400 -46.59 -34.24 -8.00
CA TYR A 400 -45.93 -35.44 -8.55
C TYR A 400 -45.28 -35.45 -9.97
N SER A 401 -43.94 -35.55 -9.97
CA SER A 401 -43.16 -36.71 -10.51
C SER A 401 -42.82 -36.91 -12.00
N LYS A 402 -41.57 -37.43 -12.15
CA LYS A 402 -41.04 -38.38 -13.17
C LYS A 402 -40.72 -37.93 -14.60
N ALA A 403 -39.42 -37.67 -14.78
CA ALA A 403 -38.50 -38.44 -15.64
C ALA A 403 -38.73 -38.54 -17.17
N GLY A 404 -37.74 -38.04 -17.92
CA GLY A 404 -37.35 -38.48 -19.25
C GLY A 404 -35.82 -38.43 -19.35
N ILE A 405 -35.19 -39.39 -20.05
CA ILE A 405 -33.72 -39.49 -20.21
C ILE A 405 -33.35 -39.34 -21.71
N PRO A 406 -32.06 -39.44 -22.12
CA PRO A 406 -31.30 -38.36 -22.76
C PRO A 406 -31.28 -38.42 -24.29
N GLN A 407 -30.63 -37.45 -24.97
CA GLN A 407 -29.69 -37.75 -26.07
C GLN A 407 -28.89 -36.56 -26.65
N HIS A 408 -27.74 -36.91 -27.27
CA HIS A 408 -26.99 -36.28 -28.37
C HIS A 408 -26.30 -34.89 -28.26
N HIS A 409 -24.96 -34.92 -28.39
CA HIS A 409 -24.11 -33.92 -29.09
C HIS A 409 -24.15 -34.16 -30.63
N PRO A 410 -23.45 -33.42 -31.53
CA PRO A 410 -22.56 -32.24 -31.41
C PRO A 410 -22.96 -31.13 -32.46
N PRO A 411 -22.10 -30.33 -33.16
CA PRO A 411 -20.73 -29.82 -32.94
C PRO A 411 -20.60 -28.26 -33.08
N MET A 412 -19.36 -27.76 -33.27
CA MET A 412 -18.90 -26.35 -33.39
C MET A 412 -19.56 -25.42 -34.44
N ALA A 413 -19.36 -24.10 -34.24
CA ALA A 413 -19.27 -23.06 -35.27
C ALA A 413 -18.09 -22.09 -34.97
N GLN A 414 -17.64 -21.29 -35.97
CA GLN A 414 -16.35 -20.54 -35.98
C GLN A 414 -16.51 -19.00 -35.85
N ASN A 415 -15.41 -18.27 -36.12
CA ASN A 415 -15.28 -16.82 -36.45
C ASN A 415 -15.21 -15.82 -35.27
N LEU A 416 -14.42 -14.72 -35.31
CA LEU A 416 -13.42 -14.17 -36.27
C LEU A 416 -12.21 -13.63 -35.44
N GLN A 417 -10.96 -13.92 -35.78
CA GLN A 417 -10.06 -13.21 -36.73
C GLN A 417 -9.29 -12.02 -36.11
N TYR A 418 -7.96 -12.06 -36.28
CA TYR A 418 -7.03 -10.94 -36.12
C TYR A 418 -6.14 -10.91 -37.38
N PRO A 419 -5.76 -9.74 -37.92
CA PRO A 419 -4.80 -9.65 -39.02
C PRO A 419 -3.37 -9.39 -38.50
N ASP A 420 -2.38 -9.97 -39.17
CA ASP A 420 -1.16 -9.25 -39.58
C ASP A 420 -0.53 -9.95 -40.80
N ASP A 421 0.43 -9.30 -41.46
CA ASP A 421 0.68 -9.45 -42.91
C ASP A 421 1.97 -10.22 -43.32
N SER A 422 2.05 -10.52 -44.62
CA SER A 422 3.23 -10.94 -45.42
C SER A 422 3.76 -12.38 -45.30
N ASP A 423 3.83 -13.05 -46.46
CA ASP A 423 4.58 -14.29 -46.71
C ASP A 423 6.10 -14.09 -46.80
N ASP A 424 6.87 -15.19 -46.69
CA ASP A 424 7.70 -15.69 -47.81
C ASP A 424 8.07 -17.19 -47.64
N GLU A 425 8.40 -17.89 -48.73
CA GLU A 425 8.54 -19.36 -48.77
C GLU A 425 9.96 -19.93 -48.51
N LYS A 426 10.08 -21.06 -47.76
CA LYS A 426 10.62 -22.33 -48.34
C LYS A 426 10.48 -23.61 -47.48
N LYS A 427 10.39 -24.76 -48.17
CA LYS A 427 10.40 -26.17 -47.68
C LYS A 427 11.46 -26.99 -48.48
N PRO A 428 11.75 -28.28 -48.21
CA PRO A 428 11.77 -29.02 -46.92
C PRO A 428 12.91 -30.10 -46.76
N GLY A 429 13.55 -30.20 -45.58
CA GLY A 429 14.17 -31.43 -45.00
C GLY A 429 15.15 -32.27 -45.87
N PRO A 430 15.28 -33.60 -45.62
CA PRO A 430 15.23 -34.32 -44.33
C PRO A 430 16.32 -35.45 -44.18
N LEU A 431 16.34 -36.16 -43.02
CA LEU A 431 17.13 -37.39 -42.69
C LEU A 431 18.65 -37.14 -42.51
N GLY A 432 19.44 -37.81 -41.65
CA GLY A 432 19.29 -38.82 -40.56
C GLY A 432 20.71 -39.08 -39.96
N GLY A 433 21.01 -39.84 -38.91
CA GLY A 433 20.23 -40.63 -37.94
C GLY A 433 21.10 -41.78 -37.36
N SER A 434 21.21 -41.93 -36.02
CA SER A 434 21.97 -42.96 -35.25
C SER A 434 23.52 -42.93 -35.37
N SER A 435 24.34 -43.56 -34.49
CA SER A 435 24.29 -43.91 -33.04
C SER A 435 25.63 -44.59 -32.64
N TYR A 436 25.96 -44.68 -31.33
CA TYR A 436 27.06 -45.47 -30.72
C TYR A 436 28.50 -44.94 -31.02
N GLU A 437 29.55 -45.16 -30.21
CA GLU A 437 29.68 -45.56 -28.79
C GLU A 437 31.05 -45.10 -28.22
N GLU A 438 31.32 -45.48 -26.97
CA GLU A 438 32.60 -45.46 -26.21
C GLU A 438 33.78 -46.16 -26.97
N GLU A 439 35.09 -46.04 -26.64
CA GLU A 439 35.81 -45.45 -25.49
C GLU A 439 37.29 -45.06 -25.85
N GLU A 440 38.09 -44.69 -24.84
CA GLU A 440 39.56 -44.47 -24.69
C GLU A 440 40.58 -44.70 -25.84
N GLU A 441 41.61 -43.83 -25.92
CA GLU A 441 43.05 -44.22 -25.85
C GLU A 441 43.99 -42.99 -25.57
N GLU A 442 45.28 -43.25 -25.27
CA GLU A 442 46.25 -42.28 -24.70
C GLU A 442 47.26 -41.62 -25.69
N GLU A 443 48.18 -40.83 -25.14
CA GLU A 443 49.50 -40.40 -25.66
C GLU A 443 49.64 -39.55 -26.95
N GLY A 444 50.02 -38.28 -26.74
CA GLY A 444 51.37 -37.85 -27.15
C GLY A 444 51.57 -37.06 -28.46
N GLY A 445 52.68 -36.31 -28.52
CA GLY A 445 53.25 -35.74 -29.76
C GLY A 445 52.86 -34.30 -30.11
N GLY A 446 53.71 -33.33 -29.75
CA GLY A 446 53.61 -31.93 -30.22
C GLY A 446 54.71 -31.53 -31.22
N GLY A 447 54.60 -30.34 -31.84
CA GLY A 447 55.65 -29.79 -32.72
C GLY A 447 55.43 -28.34 -33.17
N GLY A 448 56.50 -27.52 -33.15
CA GLY A 448 56.53 -26.10 -33.55
C GLY A 448 56.81 -25.15 -32.36
N GLU A 449 58.06 -24.88 -31.94
CA GLU A 449 59.06 -23.96 -32.56
C GLU A 449 58.59 -22.49 -32.64
N ARG A 450 59.29 -21.42 -32.23
CA ARG A 450 60.67 -21.07 -31.76
C ARG A 450 60.56 -19.69 -31.05
N LYS A 451 61.33 -19.15 -30.09
CA LYS A 451 62.71 -19.20 -29.50
C LYS A 451 62.61 -18.85 -27.98
N VAL A 452 63.55 -19.05 -27.03
CA VAL A 452 65.00 -18.71 -26.85
C VAL A 452 65.28 -17.20 -26.67
N GLY A 453 65.92 -16.70 -25.60
CA GLY A 453 66.46 -17.28 -24.33
C GLY A 453 66.73 -16.13 -23.31
N GLY A 454 66.93 -16.32 -22.00
CA GLY A 454 68.03 -17.00 -21.26
C GLY A 454 68.79 -15.95 -20.38
N PRO A 455 69.68 -16.28 -19.41
CA PRO A 455 70.20 -17.60 -18.97
C PRO A 455 70.09 -17.91 -17.43
N HIS A 456 70.51 -19.12 -17.05
CA HIS A 456 70.68 -19.67 -15.68
C HIS A 456 72.07 -19.35 -15.07
N PRO A 457 72.35 -19.47 -13.73
CA PRO A 457 72.50 -20.75 -12.96
C PRO A 457 72.04 -20.68 -11.46
N LYS A 458 72.25 -21.64 -10.54
CA LYS A 458 72.23 -23.14 -10.45
C LYS A 458 72.67 -23.54 -8.99
N TYR A 459 72.49 -24.79 -8.54
CA TYR A 459 72.98 -25.42 -7.27
C TYR A 459 72.23 -25.04 -5.97
N ASP A 460 72.18 -25.86 -4.90
CA ASP A 460 72.00 -27.33 -4.80
C ASP A 460 71.58 -27.74 -3.35
N GLU A 461 71.22 -29.02 -3.17
CA GLU A 461 71.10 -29.87 -1.94
C GLU A 461 70.82 -29.34 -0.50
N ASP A 462 70.04 -30.17 0.21
CA ASP A 462 70.13 -30.60 1.62
C ASP A 462 69.50 -29.87 2.85
N ALA A 463 68.44 -30.53 3.35
CA ALA A 463 68.26 -31.02 4.73
C ALA A 463 67.72 -30.15 5.90
N LYS A 464 66.96 -30.87 6.75
CA LYS A 464 66.48 -30.59 8.14
C LYS A 464 65.18 -29.80 8.33
N ARG A 465 64.13 -30.52 8.80
CA ARG A 465 63.16 -30.00 9.78
C ARG A 465 63.82 -29.95 11.17
N PRO A 466 63.29 -29.14 12.10
CA PRO A 466 62.54 -29.78 13.19
C PRO A 466 61.19 -29.10 13.49
N TYR A 467 60.43 -29.70 14.41
CA TYR A 467 59.17 -29.18 14.94
C TYR A 467 59.38 -27.91 15.79
N PHE A 468 58.31 -27.15 15.97
CA PHE A 468 58.11 -26.33 17.16
C PHE A 468 56.79 -26.72 17.82
N THR A 469 56.81 -26.88 19.15
CA THR A 469 55.65 -27.20 19.98
C THR A 469 55.00 -25.93 20.52
N VAL A 470 53.73 -26.03 20.92
CA VAL A 470 53.06 -25.08 21.82
C VAL A 470 52.35 -25.92 22.88
N ASP A 471 52.54 -25.57 24.15
CA ASP A 471 52.15 -26.40 25.29
C ASP A 471 50.65 -26.33 25.62
N GLU A 472 50.12 -27.41 26.22
CA GLU A 472 48.79 -27.43 26.83
C GLU A 472 48.81 -26.88 28.26
N ALA A 473 47.79 -26.11 28.63
CA ALA A 473 47.55 -25.66 30.02
C ALA A 473 46.04 -25.54 30.34
N GLU A 474 45.39 -26.71 30.45
CA GLU A 474 44.24 -27.01 31.31
C GLU A 474 43.06 -26.01 31.46
N ALA A 475 41.94 -26.28 30.76
CA ALA A 475 40.58 -25.98 31.26
C ALA A 475 39.48 -26.89 30.65
N ARG A 476 39.05 -27.89 31.42
CA ARG A 476 37.76 -28.66 31.42
C ARG A 476 36.75 -28.37 30.27
N GLN A 477 36.38 -29.38 29.46
CA GLN A 477 35.26 -30.33 29.69
C GLN A 477 33.88 -29.66 29.86
N ASP A 478 32.79 -30.02 29.15
CA ASP A 478 32.48 -30.99 28.08
C ASP A 478 31.52 -30.28 27.07
N GLY A 479 31.08 -30.75 25.90
CA GLY A 479 31.04 -32.04 25.19
C GLY A 479 29.99 -31.95 24.06
N TYR A 480 29.88 -32.95 23.17
CA TYR A 480 29.16 -32.90 21.86
C TYR A 480 29.77 -31.93 20.82
N GLY A 481 29.74 -32.22 19.51
CA GLY A 481 29.30 -33.45 18.83
C GLY A 481 29.03 -33.21 17.35
N ASP A 482 29.85 -33.77 16.45
CA ASP A 482 29.70 -33.59 15.00
C ASP A 482 28.40 -34.22 14.45
N ARG A 483 27.68 -33.48 13.61
CA ARG A 483 26.53 -34.00 12.86
C ARG A 483 26.13 -33.14 11.66
N THR A 484 26.72 -33.47 10.51
CA THR A 484 26.13 -33.48 9.16
C THR A 484 24.84 -32.67 8.90
N LEU A 485 24.93 -31.72 7.95
CA LEU A 485 23.78 -31.01 7.36
C LEU A 485 22.87 -31.95 6.54
N GLY A 486 21.86 -32.52 7.20
CA GLY A 486 20.73 -33.18 6.53
C GLY A 486 19.62 -32.18 6.20
N TYR A 487 19.23 -32.10 4.92
CA TYR A 487 17.98 -31.42 4.54
C TYR A 487 16.79 -32.26 4.99
N GLN A 488 16.19 -31.89 6.12
CA GLN A 488 14.99 -32.55 6.62
C GLN A 488 13.75 -31.92 5.96
N TYR A 489 13.13 -32.66 5.04
CA TYR A 489 11.80 -32.32 4.51
C TYR A 489 10.75 -32.40 5.62
N ASP A 490 9.80 -31.46 5.58
CA ASP A 490 8.66 -31.42 6.50
C ASP A 490 7.58 -32.43 6.05
N PRO A 491 7.19 -33.43 6.88
CA PRO A 491 6.17 -34.40 6.53
C PRO A 491 4.78 -33.80 6.25
N GLU A 492 4.42 -32.66 6.86
CA GLU A 492 3.06 -32.10 6.72
C GLU A 492 2.76 -31.59 5.31
N GLN A 493 3.79 -31.32 4.49
CA GLN A 493 3.62 -30.69 3.18
C GLN A 493 3.09 -31.63 2.09
N LEU A 494 3.12 -32.96 2.31
CA LEU A 494 2.57 -33.97 1.40
C LEU A 494 1.04 -34.17 1.57
N ASP A 495 0.52 -33.98 2.78
CA ASP A 495 -0.87 -34.32 3.15
C ASP A 495 -1.91 -33.31 2.58
N LEU A 496 -1.45 -32.14 2.12
CA LEU A 496 -2.29 -31.13 1.46
C LEU A 496 -2.77 -31.55 0.06
N ALA A 497 -2.01 -32.40 -0.65
CA ALA A 497 -2.35 -32.80 -2.02
C ALA A 497 -3.45 -33.88 -2.07
N GLU A 498 -3.39 -34.87 -1.16
CA GLU A 498 -4.37 -35.97 -1.13
C GLU A 498 -5.74 -35.55 -0.59
N ASN A 499 -5.81 -34.42 0.13
CA ASN A 499 -7.02 -33.95 0.82
C ASN A 499 -7.91 -32.99 0.00
N MET A 500 -7.67 -32.83 -1.30
CA MET A 500 -8.51 -32.01 -2.19
C MET A 500 -9.26 -32.87 -3.24
N VAL A 501 -10.44 -32.41 -3.66
CA VAL A 501 -11.26 -33.03 -4.72
C VAL A 501 -11.66 -31.94 -5.72
N SER A 502 -11.37 -32.15 -7.01
CA SER A 502 -11.84 -31.27 -8.08
C SER A 502 -13.31 -31.50 -8.42
N GLN A 503 -13.99 -30.44 -8.86
CA GLN A 503 -15.35 -30.48 -9.37
C GLN A 503 -15.37 -30.15 -10.87
N ASN A 504 -16.45 -30.55 -11.55
CA ASN A 504 -16.61 -30.36 -13.00
C ASN A 504 -16.77 -28.89 -13.45
N ASP A 505 -16.79 -27.94 -12.51
CA ASP A 505 -16.78 -26.49 -12.76
C ASP A 505 -15.37 -25.87 -12.65
N GLY A 506 -14.34 -26.66 -12.31
CA GLY A 506 -12.96 -26.20 -12.12
C GLY A 506 -12.62 -25.76 -10.70
N SER A 507 -13.55 -25.86 -9.74
CA SER A 507 -13.28 -25.63 -8.32
C SER A 507 -12.62 -26.84 -7.65
N PHE A 508 -11.98 -26.62 -6.50
CA PHE A 508 -11.39 -27.66 -5.66
C PHE A 508 -11.87 -27.49 -4.21
N ILE A 509 -12.32 -28.56 -3.59
CA ILE A 509 -12.89 -28.56 -2.22
C ILE A 509 -12.12 -29.55 -1.34
N SER A 510 -11.92 -29.21 -0.06
CA SER A 510 -11.19 -30.04 0.90
C SER A 510 -12.05 -31.17 1.49
N LYS A 511 -11.45 -32.36 1.65
CA LYS A 511 -12.03 -33.55 2.29
C LYS A 511 -12.18 -33.43 3.82
N LYS A 512 -12.42 -32.23 4.38
CA LYS A 512 -12.72 -32.03 5.81
C LYS A 512 -14.13 -31.49 6.09
N GLU A 513 -14.90 -31.10 5.09
CA GLU A 513 -16.26 -30.53 5.25
C GLU A 513 -17.39 -31.48 4.83
N TRP A 514 -17.34 -32.74 5.28
CA TRP A 514 -18.40 -33.76 5.03
C TRP A 514 -18.98 -34.39 6.30
N TYR A 515 -18.96 -33.65 7.42
CA TYR A 515 -19.73 -33.95 8.63
C TYR A 515 -20.39 -32.70 9.20
N VAL A 516 -21.67 -32.52 8.86
CA VAL A 516 -22.68 -31.67 9.53
C VAL A 516 -23.98 -32.46 9.58
#